data_AF-R7UA43-F1
#
_entry.id   AF-R7UA43-F1
#
_cell.length_a   1.000
_cell.length_b   1.000
_cell.length_c   1.000
_cell.angle_alpha   90.00
_cell.angle_beta   90.00
_cell.angle_gamma   90.00
#
_symmetry.space_group_name_H-M   'P 1'
#
loop_
_entity.id
_entity.type
_entity.pdbx_description
1 polymer ?
#
loop_
_entity_poly.entity_id
_entity_poly.type
_entity_poly.pdbx_seq_one_letter_code
_entity_poly.pdbx_strand_id
1 'polypeptide(L)'
;MDISTRPSTVVRMGKDGKRAPRPVKVSFPTPFDARIFLSKAEELKNDANESIKRIRCRPGRSSEEQVRYLKQKEETRKLNDNAMENGVHESESFSLRNNGEIWKYIKHNDGKWKRVAEWKRRPTPQEGQDQGQIETDTGNTAAVAPSSNESAAKSGN
;
A
#
# COMPACT_ATOMS: atom_id res chain seq x y z
N MET A 1 -15.01 31.50 9.62
CA MET A 1 -16.10 30.63 9.17
C MET A 1 -16.29 29.55 10.21
N ASP A 2 -17.43 29.51 10.89
CA ASP A 2 -17.75 28.41 11.80
C ASP A 2 -18.15 27.18 10.98
N ILE A 3 -17.21 26.26 10.81
CA ILE A 3 -17.50 24.99 10.14
C ILE A 3 -18.20 24.11 11.15
N SER A 4 -19.54 24.04 11.04
CA SER A 4 -20.36 23.09 11.77
C SER A 4 -20.07 21.66 11.26
N THR A 5 -19.04 21.02 11.83
CA THR A 5 -18.68 19.61 11.55
C THR A 5 -19.63 18.63 12.24
N ARG A 6 -20.93 18.79 12.01
CA ARG A 6 -21.93 17.88 12.58
C ARG A 6 -21.97 16.60 11.75
N PRO A 7 -21.91 15.42 12.39
CA PRO A 7 -22.03 14.17 11.67
C PRO A 7 -23.45 14.02 11.10
N SER A 8 -23.55 13.43 9.91
CA SER A 8 -24.84 13.09 9.28
C SER A 8 -25.42 11.80 9.85
N THR A 9 -24.57 10.88 10.28
CA THR A 9 -25.01 9.59 10.85
C THR A 9 -23.99 9.07 11.84
N VAL A 10 -24.46 8.44 12.92
CA VAL A 10 -23.63 7.79 13.93
C VAL A 10 -24.19 6.40 14.18
N VAL A 11 -23.39 5.36 13.88
CA VAL A 11 -23.83 3.96 13.99
C VAL A 11 -22.80 3.16 14.78
N ARG A 12 -23.26 2.34 15.75
CA ARG A 12 -22.40 1.34 16.40
C ARG A 12 -22.26 0.11 15.51
N MET A 13 -21.02 -0.26 15.19
CA MET A 13 -20.71 -1.37 14.30
C MET A 13 -20.48 -2.66 15.09
N GLY A 14 -20.87 -3.79 14.50
CA GLY A 14 -20.67 -5.12 15.07
C GLY A 14 -21.79 -5.59 16.00
N LYS A 15 -21.75 -6.89 16.34
CA LYS A 15 -22.71 -7.54 17.23
C LYS A 15 -22.41 -7.19 18.69
N ASP A 16 -23.45 -7.14 19.52
CA ASP A 16 -23.26 -6.97 20.97
C ASP A 16 -22.48 -8.15 21.55
N GLY A 17 -21.40 -7.84 22.27
CA GLY A 17 -20.51 -8.83 22.86
C GLY A 17 -19.87 -8.30 24.14
N LYS A 18 -19.55 -9.20 25.08
CA LYS A 18 -19.09 -8.85 26.44
C LYS A 18 -17.62 -8.43 26.55
N ARG A 19 -16.81 -8.52 25.47
CA ARG A 19 -15.34 -8.44 25.56
C ARG A 19 -14.69 -7.11 25.15
N ALA A 20 -15.32 -6.31 24.28
CA ALA A 20 -14.73 -5.05 23.84
C ALA A 20 -15.81 -4.01 23.45
N PRO A 21 -15.56 -2.70 23.71
CA PRO A 21 -16.43 -1.63 23.22
C PRO A 21 -16.57 -1.69 21.69
N ARG A 22 -17.81 -1.60 21.20
CA ARG A 22 -18.10 -1.60 19.77
C ARG A 22 -17.56 -0.33 19.11
N PRO A 23 -16.88 -0.44 17.95
CA PRO A 23 -16.46 0.74 17.20
C PRO A 23 -17.68 1.52 16.70
N VAL A 24 -17.54 2.83 16.64
CA VAL A 24 -18.57 3.75 16.14
C VAL A 24 -18.18 4.22 14.75
N LYS A 25 -19.07 4.04 13.77
CA LYS A 25 -18.95 4.64 12.44
C LYS A 25 -19.67 5.97 12.45
N VAL A 26 -18.92 7.03 12.17
CA VAL A 26 -19.43 8.39 12.07
C VAL A 26 -19.32 8.81 10.60
N SER A 27 -20.45 9.16 10.01
CA SER A 27 -20.55 9.66 8.64
C SER A 27 -20.72 11.18 8.66
N PHE A 28 -20.18 11.86 7.65
CA PHE A 28 -20.29 13.30 7.47
C PHE A 28 -20.89 13.61 6.10
N PRO A 29 -21.51 14.79 5.90
CA PRO A 29 -22.04 15.21 4.61
C PRO A 29 -20.95 15.25 3.52
N THR A 30 -19.74 15.68 3.87
CA THR A 30 -18.61 15.75 2.95
C THR A 30 -17.35 15.07 3.49
N PRO A 31 -16.45 14.58 2.61
CA PRO A 31 -15.13 14.11 3.02
C PRO A 31 -14.29 15.20 3.70
N PHE A 32 -14.51 16.49 3.37
CA PHE A 32 -13.81 17.61 3.98
C PHE A 32 -14.18 17.77 5.45
N ASP A 33 -15.47 17.67 5.79
CA ASP A 33 -15.93 17.72 7.19
C ASP A 33 -15.35 16.57 8.01
N ALA A 34 -15.29 15.36 7.43
CA ALA A 34 -14.67 14.21 8.08
C ALA A 34 -13.18 14.45 8.36
N ARG A 35 -12.46 15.11 7.45
CA ARG A 35 -11.05 15.49 7.65
C ARG A 35 -10.88 16.52 8.76
N ILE A 36 -11.74 17.55 8.81
CA ILE A 36 -11.70 18.55 9.88
C ILE A 36 -11.97 17.89 11.23
N PHE A 37 -12.98 17.02 11.32
CA PHE A 37 -13.26 16.28 12.54
C PHE A 37 -12.04 15.46 13.00
N LEU A 38 -11.38 14.74 12.09
CA LEU A 38 -10.17 13.98 12.41
C LEU A 38 -9.01 14.88 12.87
N SER A 39 -8.81 16.05 12.25
CA SER A 39 -7.79 17.02 12.68
C SER A 39 -8.04 17.51 14.09
N LYS A 40 -9.26 18.00 14.36
CA LYS A 40 -9.66 18.48 15.69
C LYS A 40 -9.58 17.39 16.75
N ALA A 41 -9.96 16.16 16.41
CA ALA A 41 -9.85 15.03 17.33
C ALA A 41 -8.38 14.71 17.66
N GLU A 42 -7.45 14.88 16.72
CA GLU A 42 -6.02 14.68 16.98
C GLU A 42 -5.42 15.84 17.79
N GLU A 43 -5.80 17.08 17.50
CA GLU A 43 -5.43 18.27 18.30
C GLU A 43 -5.86 18.08 19.77
N LEU A 44 -7.11 17.70 20.00
CA LEU A 44 -7.64 17.46 21.36
C LEU A 44 -6.95 16.29 22.09
N LYS A 45 -6.36 15.34 21.36
CA LYS A 45 -5.55 14.27 21.99
C LYS A 45 -4.22 14.80 22.50
N ASN A 46 -3.67 15.83 21.86
CA ASN A 46 -2.45 16.47 22.30
C ASN A 46 -2.69 17.37 23.52
N ASP A 47 -3.89 17.98 23.63
CA ASP A 47 -4.25 18.96 24.67
C ASP A 47 -4.67 18.35 26.03
N ALA A 48 -3.91 17.37 26.54
CA ALA A 48 -4.07 16.79 27.88
C ALA A 48 -5.47 16.19 28.24
N ASN A 49 -6.40 16.06 27.29
CA ASN A 49 -7.70 15.43 27.55
C ASN A 49 -7.56 13.90 27.60
N GLU A 50 -7.36 13.37 28.81
CA GLU A 50 -7.15 11.92 29.06
C GLU A 50 -8.27 11.03 28.53
N SER A 51 -9.51 11.53 28.48
CA SER A 51 -10.64 10.76 27.94
C SER A 51 -10.52 10.55 26.43
N ILE A 52 -10.06 11.58 25.69
CA ILE A 52 -9.95 11.55 24.24
C ILE A 52 -8.68 10.81 23.80
N LYS A 53 -7.58 10.90 24.57
CA LYS A 53 -6.33 10.16 24.30
C LYS A 53 -6.54 8.65 24.12
N ARG A 54 -7.53 8.08 24.82
CA ARG A 54 -7.88 6.65 24.74
C ARG A 54 -8.70 6.30 23.49
N ILE A 55 -9.28 7.29 22.81
CA ILE A 55 -10.10 7.09 21.62
C ILE A 55 -9.21 7.10 20.38
N ARG A 56 -9.34 6.05 19.56
CA ARG A 56 -8.63 5.95 18.28
C ARG A 56 -9.56 6.29 17.13
N CYS A 57 -9.47 7.52 16.64
CA CYS A 57 -10.15 7.95 15.42
C CYS A 57 -9.37 7.48 14.19
N ARG A 58 -10.06 6.98 13.17
CA ARG A 58 -9.47 6.56 11.90
C ARG A 58 -10.40 6.95 10.75
N PRO A 59 -9.86 7.24 9.55
CA PRO A 59 -10.67 7.35 8.34
C PRO A 59 -11.51 6.08 8.15
N GLY A 60 -12.79 6.27 7.82
CA GLY A 60 -13.62 5.17 7.34
C GLY A 60 -13.09 4.64 6.01
N ARG A 61 -13.30 3.36 5.76
CA ARG A 61 -12.96 2.70 4.49
C ARG A 61 -14.22 2.17 3.82
N SER A 62 -14.26 2.23 2.49
CA SER A 62 -15.20 1.44 1.69
C SER A 62 -14.89 -0.06 1.84
N SER A 63 -15.80 -0.91 1.35
CA SER A 63 -15.59 -2.36 1.35
C SER A 63 -14.35 -2.75 0.52
N GLU A 64 -14.15 -2.10 -0.63
CA GLU A 64 -13.02 -2.33 -1.54
C GLU A 64 -11.71 -1.85 -0.91
N GLU A 65 -11.73 -0.67 -0.29
CA GLU A 65 -10.58 -0.15 0.47
C GLU A 65 -10.22 -1.05 1.64
N GLN A 66 -11.23 -1.63 2.31
CA GLN A 66 -11.03 -2.55 3.42
C GLN A 66 -10.36 -3.84 2.94
N VAL A 67 -10.78 -4.41 1.81
CA VAL A 67 -10.14 -5.58 1.20
C VAL A 67 -8.69 -5.28 0.83
N ARG A 68 -8.42 -4.14 0.17
CA ARG A 68 -7.05 -3.71 -0.15
C ARG A 68 -6.19 -3.56 1.10
N TYR A 69 -6.74 -2.93 2.14
CA TYR A 69 -6.04 -2.74 3.41
C TYR A 69 -5.70 -4.09 4.09
N LEU A 70 -6.61 -5.06 4.06
CA LEU A 70 -6.35 -6.39 4.63
C LEU A 70 -5.24 -7.13 3.88
N LYS A 71 -5.22 -7.04 2.54
CA LYS A 71 -4.13 -7.58 1.72
C LYS A 71 -2.79 -6.94 2.10
N GLN A 72 -2.75 -5.60 2.18
CA GLN A 72 -1.53 -4.87 2.58
C GLN A 72 -1.10 -5.17 4.01
N LYS A 73 -2.05 -5.40 4.93
CA LYS A 73 -1.78 -5.78 6.32
C LYS A 73 -1.07 -7.13 6.37
N GLU A 74 -1.58 -8.10 5.62
CA GLU A 74 -0.98 -9.42 5.53
C GLU A 74 0.42 -9.38 4.91
N GLU A 75 0.60 -8.56 3.87
CA GLU A 75 1.91 -8.38 3.24
C GLU A 75 2.91 -7.67 4.16
N THR A 76 2.45 -6.68 4.93
CA THR A 76 3.29 -6.02 5.96
C THR A 76 3.74 -7.00 7.03
N ARG A 77 2.85 -7.93 7.42
CA ARG A 77 3.19 -9.01 8.35
C ARG A 77 4.29 -9.90 7.78
N LYS A 78 4.11 -10.39 6.55
CA LYS A 78 5.14 -11.20 5.85
C LYS A 78 6.49 -10.49 5.75
N LEU A 79 6.50 -9.18 5.47
CA LEU A 79 7.75 -8.41 5.42
C LEU A 79 8.48 -8.38 6.78
N ASN A 80 7.73 -8.20 7.88
CA ASN A 80 8.31 -8.25 9.22
C ASN A 80 8.73 -9.67 9.60
N ASP A 81 7.94 -10.69 9.26
CA ASP A 81 8.29 -12.09 9.52
C ASP A 81 9.59 -12.47 8.77
N ASN A 82 9.74 -12.04 7.51
CA ASN A 82 10.99 -12.21 6.76
C ASN A 82 12.17 -11.46 7.41
N ALA A 83 11.94 -10.28 7.99
CA ALA A 83 12.99 -9.55 8.72
C ALA A 83 13.42 -10.30 9.98
N MET A 84 12.48 -10.97 10.67
CA MET A 84 12.78 -11.86 11.79
C MET A 84 13.65 -13.04 11.34
N GLU A 85 13.23 -13.73 10.27
CA GLU A 85 13.92 -14.90 9.74
C GLU A 85 15.33 -14.59 9.24
N ASN A 86 15.52 -13.45 8.58
CA ASN A 86 16.82 -12.98 8.12
C ASN A 86 17.69 -12.36 9.23
N GLY A 87 17.21 -12.32 10.48
CA GLY A 87 17.95 -11.76 11.61
C GLY A 87 18.13 -10.24 11.58
N VAL A 88 17.36 -9.52 10.76
CA VAL A 88 17.47 -8.06 10.59
C VAL A 88 16.33 -7.29 11.27
N HIS A 89 15.41 -7.95 11.96
CA HIS A 89 14.25 -7.31 12.61
C HIS A 89 14.61 -6.23 13.66
N GLU A 90 15.79 -6.30 14.26
CA GLU A 90 16.28 -5.28 15.19
C GLU A 90 16.70 -3.99 14.48
N SER A 91 17.02 -4.08 13.19
CA SER A 91 17.49 -2.98 12.34
C SER A 91 16.51 -2.59 11.23
N GLU A 92 15.56 -3.44 10.86
CA GLU A 92 14.56 -3.21 9.82
C GLU A 92 13.13 -3.52 10.28
N SER A 93 12.18 -2.65 9.95
CA SER A 93 10.77 -2.86 10.24
C SER A 93 9.85 -2.23 9.18
N PHE A 94 8.66 -2.82 9.00
CA PHE A 94 7.67 -2.38 8.03
C PHE A 94 6.36 -1.99 8.72
N SER A 95 5.78 -0.85 8.33
CA SER A 95 4.57 -0.30 8.93
C SER A 95 3.53 0.07 7.88
N LEU A 96 2.32 -0.47 8.03
CA LEU A 96 1.16 -0.10 7.22
C LEU A 96 0.55 1.22 7.71
N ARG A 97 0.33 2.13 6.78
CA ARG A 97 -0.24 3.46 7.03
C ARG A 97 -1.74 3.51 6.74
N ASN A 98 -2.39 4.56 7.25
CA ASN A 98 -3.84 4.74 7.08
C ASN A 98 -4.25 4.90 5.61
N ASN A 99 -3.39 5.49 4.78
CA ASN A 99 -3.56 5.63 3.32
C ASN A 99 -3.27 4.34 2.54
N GLY A 100 -2.94 3.23 3.21
CA GLY A 100 -2.63 1.95 2.59
C GLY A 100 -1.18 1.78 2.14
N GLU A 101 -0.32 2.79 2.33
CA GLU A 101 1.10 2.62 2.03
C GLU A 101 1.80 1.79 3.09
N ILE A 102 2.74 0.95 2.66
CA ILE A 102 3.68 0.27 3.55
C ILE A 102 4.95 1.10 3.54
N TRP A 103 5.45 1.46 4.72
CA TRP A 103 6.71 2.19 4.87
C TRP A 103 7.76 1.28 5.51
N LYS A 104 8.98 1.29 4.96
CA LYS A 104 10.17 0.67 5.56
C LYS A 104 10.86 1.65 6.50
N TYR A 105 11.29 1.14 7.64
CA TYR A 105 12.10 1.82 8.63
C TYR A 105 13.39 1.07 8.86
N ILE A 106 14.46 1.84 9.03
CA ILE A 106 15.77 1.33 9.45
C ILE A 106 16.15 1.98 10.78
N LYS A 107 16.64 1.18 11.71
CA LYS A 107 17.20 1.65 12.97
C LYS A 107 18.65 2.07 12.73
N HIS A 108 18.94 3.34 12.98
CA HIS A 108 20.30 3.86 12.88
C HIS A 108 21.10 3.58 14.16
N ASN A 109 22.41 3.80 14.09
CA ASN A 109 23.34 3.61 15.21
C ASN A 109 23.01 4.47 16.44
N ASP A 110 22.26 5.57 16.26
CA ASP A 110 21.73 6.40 17.34
C ASP A 110 20.49 5.79 18.04
N GLY A 111 20.11 4.56 17.66
CA GLY A 111 18.94 3.85 18.12
C GLY A 111 17.62 4.36 17.54
N LYS A 112 17.64 5.40 16.70
CA LYS A 112 16.42 6.00 16.14
C LYS A 112 15.99 5.31 14.86
N TRP A 113 14.69 5.10 14.74
CA TRP A 113 14.08 4.58 13.52
C TRP A 113 13.83 5.72 12.53
N LYS A 114 14.35 5.57 11.30
CA LYS A 114 14.10 6.52 10.20
C LYS A 114 13.42 5.81 9.05
N ARG A 115 12.45 6.50 8.43
CA ARG A 115 11.78 6.01 7.23
C ARG A 115 12.76 6.04 6.07
N VAL A 116 12.84 4.95 5.31
CA VAL A 116 13.57 4.91 4.03
C VAL A 116 12.65 5.50 2.96
N ALA A 117 12.85 6.76 2.58
CA ALA A 117 11.97 7.49 1.66
C ALA A 117 11.94 6.87 0.25
N GLU A 118 13.10 6.39 -0.20
CA GLU A 118 13.28 5.77 -1.53
C GLU A 118 12.76 4.34 -1.61
N TRP A 119 12.49 3.71 -0.47
CA TRP A 119 11.97 2.35 -0.47
C TRP A 119 10.57 2.37 -1.06
N LYS A 120 10.47 1.80 -2.25
CA LYS A 120 9.20 1.45 -2.88
C LYS A 120 9.10 -0.06 -2.86
N ARG A 121 7.96 -0.55 -2.39
CA ARG A 121 7.63 -1.95 -2.57
C ARG A 121 7.60 -2.24 -4.07
N ARG A 122 8.31 -3.29 -4.50
CA ARG A 122 8.13 -3.79 -5.87
C ARG A 122 6.66 -4.19 -6.06
N PRO A 123 5.99 -3.76 -7.15
CA PRO A 123 4.66 -4.25 -7.45
C PRO A 123 4.69 -5.78 -7.44
N THR A 124 3.84 -6.39 -6.63
CA THR A 124 3.62 -7.83 -6.77
C THR A 124 2.86 -8.00 -8.08
N PRO A 125 3.30 -8.90 -8.99
CA PRO A 125 2.53 -9.19 -10.19
C PRO A 125 1.08 -9.44 -9.79
N GLN A 126 0.15 -8.77 -10.45
CA GLN A 126 -1.25 -9.10 -10.29
C GLN A 126 -1.43 -10.50 -10.87
N GLU A 127 -1.57 -11.52 -10.01
CA GLU A 127 -2.15 -12.79 -10.44
C GLU A 127 -3.59 -12.51 -10.85
N GLY A 128 -3.84 -12.55 -12.16
CA GLY A 128 -5.17 -12.40 -12.75
C GLY A 128 -5.36 -11.15 -13.61
N GLN A 129 -4.60 -11.02 -14.70
CA GLN A 129 -5.19 -10.62 -15.98
C GLN A 129 -4.84 -11.70 -17.01
N ASP A 130 -5.88 -12.22 -17.63
CA ASP A 130 -5.93 -13.40 -18.48
C ASP A 130 -4.96 -13.33 -19.66
N GLN A 131 -4.58 -14.53 -20.11
CA GLN A 131 -3.84 -14.80 -21.33
C GLN A 131 -4.59 -14.29 -22.57
N GLY A 132 -3.83 -13.81 -23.54
CA GLY A 132 -4.26 -13.77 -24.94
C GLY A 132 -3.95 -12.46 -25.65
N GLN A 133 -2.78 -12.36 -26.28
CA GLN A 133 -2.65 -12.41 -27.74
C GLN A 133 -1.16 -12.33 -28.10
N ILE A 134 -0.60 -13.43 -28.59
CA ILE A 134 0.63 -13.40 -29.35
C ILE A 134 0.20 -12.94 -30.73
N GLU A 135 0.28 -11.64 -31.02
CA GLU A 135 0.22 -11.17 -32.40
C GLU A 135 1.61 -11.32 -33.00
N THR A 136 1.81 -12.45 -33.67
CA THR A 136 2.74 -12.54 -34.80
C THR A 136 2.17 -11.65 -35.89
N ASP A 137 2.79 -10.49 -36.13
CA ASP A 137 2.51 -9.74 -37.35
C ASP A 137 3.70 -9.75 -38.30
N THR A 138 3.34 -10.08 -39.53
CA THR A 138 4.20 -10.48 -40.62
C THR A 138 4.30 -9.29 -41.56
N GLY A 139 5.52 -8.83 -41.82
CA GLY A 139 5.87 -8.32 -43.16
C GLY A 139 6.05 -6.81 -43.34
N ASN A 140 7.12 -6.54 -44.09
CA ASN A 140 7.37 -5.42 -45.03
C ASN A 140 8.03 -4.17 -44.44
N THR A 141 9.13 -3.61 -44.98
CA THR A 141 9.92 -3.83 -46.20
C THR A 141 11.22 -3.04 -46.05
N ALA A 142 12.36 -3.58 -46.49
CA ALA A 142 13.40 -2.80 -47.20
C ALA A 142 14.48 -3.77 -47.75
N ALA A 143 14.40 -3.99 -49.06
CA ALA A 143 15.40 -4.68 -49.85
C ALA A 143 16.70 -3.87 -49.93
N VAL A 144 17.85 -4.53 -49.77
CA VAL A 144 19.10 -4.21 -50.50
C VAL A 144 19.91 -5.51 -50.64
N ALA A 145 19.90 -6.11 -51.82
CA ALA A 145 21.00 -6.98 -52.27
C ALA A 145 22.16 -6.07 -52.73
N PRO A 146 23.42 -6.56 -52.78
CA PRO A 146 23.80 -7.18 -54.05
C PRO A 146 24.86 -8.29 -53.98
N SER A 147 24.87 -9.03 -55.10
CA SER A 147 26.02 -9.52 -55.86
C SER A 147 26.81 -10.75 -55.41
N SER A 148 26.68 -11.75 -56.25
CA SER A 148 27.51 -12.92 -56.53
C SER A 148 29.02 -12.69 -56.46
N ASN A 149 29.75 -13.72 -56.04
CA ASN A 149 30.87 -14.22 -56.84
C ASN A 149 31.06 -15.73 -56.68
N GLU A 150 31.10 -16.35 -57.84
CA GLU A 150 31.40 -17.74 -58.18
C GLU A 150 32.91 -18.01 -58.04
N SER A 151 33.30 -19.23 -57.62
CA SER A 151 34.33 -20.05 -58.32
C SER A 151 34.75 -21.32 -57.55
N ALA A 152 34.90 -22.38 -58.35
CA ALA A 152 35.30 -23.75 -58.06
C ALA A 152 36.69 -23.97 -57.40
N ALA A 153 36.87 -25.14 -56.76
CA ALA A 153 37.68 -26.27 -57.28
C ALA A 153 38.43 -27.11 -56.21
N LYS A 154 38.35 -28.45 -56.40
CA LYS A 154 39.37 -29.52 -56.23
C LYS A 154 39.95 -29.93 -54.85
N SER A 155 39.63 -31.19 -54.48
CA SER A 155 40.52 -32.39 -54.44
C SER A 155 41.82 -32.40 -53.62
N GLY A 156 41.98 -33.48 -52.83
CA GLY A 156 43.24 -34.03 -52.27
C GLY A 156 43.48 -33.62 -50.82
N ASN A 157 43.71 -34.50 -49.84
CA ASN A 157 44.38 -35.79 -49.85
C ASN A 157 43.80 -36.69 -48.74
#